data_AF-A0A7S4EXI5-F1
#
_entry.id   AF-A0A7S4EXI5-F1
#
_cell.length_a   1.000
_cell.length_b   1.000
_cell.length_c   1.000
_cell.angle_alpha   90.00
_cell.angle_beta   90.00
_cell.angle_gamma   90.00
#
_symmetry.space_group_name_H-M   'P 1'
#
loop_
_entity.id
_entity.type
_entity.pdbx_description
1 polymer ?
#
loop_
_entity_poly.entity_id
_entity_poly.type
_entity_poly.pdbx_seq_one_letter_code
_entity_poly.pdbx_strand_id
1 'polypeptide(L)'
;MPCRLFPSCRQSITYFACVCAQYTLINRSEQLRIIFFSLSAVASLASPWLAQELFPSDGSIDALSSYAAAAGATALFSFLAYREKASRGAKLRRLEREFELADFTVEQPPSALAGRGSTTTLLALRDKRRVVVVYGSAERLEEMTRAAAIYRRRFTQSGVVLVPVPASDVSKPWPSAAAAQAEGWLWKPRDEAAWRDYFTSLLSGRVDSVALGSSGAWLALSLKGRSCGSGLGLPPWDELLGTKLPPLRRLSADEAAVCTSAADAAVLAEQAKLYDALSRNDAEAVQKLFLPEDDEEVARNTQQATWARWARCRVLLQSPI
;
A
#
# COMPACT_ATOMS: atom_id res chain seq x y z
N MET A 1 47.96 -4.77 -49.19
CA MET A 1 47.19 -5.82 -48.51
C MET A 1 47.01 -5.43 -47.05
N PRO A 2 45.79 -5.10 -46.57
CA PRO A 2 45.53 -4.95 -45.15
C PRO A 2 44.79 -6.18 -44.59
N CYS A 3 45.28 -6.66 -43.45
CA CYS A 3 44.75 -7.79 -42.70
C CYS A 3 43.32 -7.54 -42.20
N ARG A 4 42.44 -8.52 -42.43
CA ARG A 4 41.13 -8.65 -41.77
C ARG A 4 41.33 -9.39 -40.45
N LEU A 5 41.07 -8.75 -39.31
CA LEU A 5 40.94 -9.41 -38.01
C LEU A 5 39.62 -9.00 -37.33
N PHE A 6 38.78 -10.02 -37.13
CA PHE A 6 37.72 -10.22 -36.12
C PHE A 6 36.65 -9.15 -35.83
N PRO A 7 35.41 -9.31 -36.34
CA PRO A 7 34.21 -8.63 -35.86
C PRO A 7 33.53 -9.30 -34.64
N SER A 8 33.99 -10.49 -34.22
CA SER A 8 33.19 -11.36 -33.34
C SER A 8 33.10 -10.95 -31.86
N CYS A 9 33.88 -9.97 -31.39
CA CYS A 9 33.89 -9.60 -29.97
C CYS A 9 32.81 -8.55 -29.59
N ARG A 10 32.29 -7.78 -30.56
CA ARG A 10 31.24 -6.76 -30.28
C ARG A 10 29.82 -7.33 -30.23
N GLN A 11 29.57 -8.49 -30.83
CA GLN A 11 28.22 -9.11 -30.83
C GLN A 11 27.83 -9.72 -29.47
N SER A 12 28.78 -10.22 -28.68
CA SER A 12 28.46 -10.88 -27.41
C SER A 12 27.89 -9.93 -26.34
N ILE A 13 28.30 -8.66 -26.32
CA ILE A 13 27.85 -7.69 -25.32
C ILE A 13 26.39 -7.25 -25.59
N THR A 14 26.00 -7.11 -26.85
CA THR A 14 24.64 -6.68 -27.23
C THR A 14 23.60 -7.79 -27.02
N TYR A 15 23.99 -9.05 -27.27
CA TYR A 15 23.14 -10.20 -26.96
C TYR A 15 22.91 -10.37 -25.45
N PHE A 16 23.92 -10.13 -24.62
CA PHE A 16 23.79 -10.22 -23.16
C PHE A 16 22.85 -9.15 -22.58
N ALA A 17 22.88 -7.93 -23.14
CA ALA A 17 21.95 -6.87 -22.76
C ALA A 17 20.50 -7.19 -23.16
N CYS A 18 20.30 -7.81 -24.33
CA CYS A 18 18.97 -8.20 -24.83
C CYS A 18 18.36 -9.36 -24.02
N VAL A 19 19.15 -10.36 -23.64
CA VAL A 19 18.72 -11.47 -22.76
C VAL A 19 18.38 -10.96 -21.36
N CYS A 20 19.17 -10.03 -20.81
CA CYS A 20 18.86 -9.40 -19.51
C CYS A 20 17.52 -8.63 -19.54
N ALA A 21 17.19 -7.98 -20.66
CA ALA A 21 15.94 -7.23 -20.82
C ALA A 21 14.71 -8.15 -20.91
N GLN A 22 14.78 -9.23 -21.70
CA GLN A 22 13.67 -10.20 -21.82
C GLN A 22 13.40 -10.99 -20.52
N TYR A 23 14.39 -11.13 -19.65
CA TYR A 23 14.27 -11.88 -18.39
C TYR A 23 13.39 -11.21 -17.32
N THR A 24 13.00 -9.96 -17.50
CA THR A 24 12.20 -9.20 -16.52
C THR A 24 10.72 -9.59 -16.47
N LEU A 25 10.21 -10.33 -17.46
CA LEU A 25 8.77 -10.52 -17.68
C LEU A 25 8.14 -11.77 -17.02
N ILE A 26 8.92 -12.68 -16.42
CA ILE A 26 8.37 -13.89 -15.78
C ILE A 26 8.62 -13.83 -14.27
N ASN A 27 7.58 -14.00 -13.45
CA ASN A 27 7.61 -13.92 -11.97
C ASN A 27 8.54 -14.99 -11.31
N ARG A 28 9.11 -15.90 -12.10
CA ARG A 28 10.15 -16.89 -11.73
C ARG A 28 11.59 -16.35 -11.90
N SER A 29 11.74 -15.14 -12.43
CA SER A 29 13.02 -14.55 -12.84
C SER A 29 13.90 -14.07 -11.69
N GLU A 30 13.34 -13.71 -10.53
CA GLU A 30 14.14 -13.12 -9.44
C GLU A 30 15.18 -14.10 -8.89
N GLN A 31 14.80 -15.36 -8.69
CA GLN A 31 15.72 -16.41 -8.25
C GLN A 31 16.82 -16.66 -9.29
N LEU A 32 16.43 -16.72 -10.56
CA LEU A 32 17.35 -16.97 -11.65
C LEU A 32 18.31 -15.79 -11.86
N ARG A 33 17.87 -14.54 -11.72
CA ARG A 33 18.72 -13.35 -11.78
C ARG A 33 19.78 -13.34 -10.69
N ILE A 34 19.42 -13.70 -9.45
CA ILE A 34 20.39 -13.81 -8.35
C ILE A 34 21.43 -14.88 -8.69
N ILE A 35 20.99 -16.07 -9.12
CA ILE A 35 21.90 -17.17 -9.50
C ILE A 35 22.80 -16.73 -10.66
N PHE A 36 22.23 -16.14 -11.71
CA PHE A 36 22.95 -15.67 -12.89
C PHE A 36 24.01 -14.63 -12.56
N PHE A 37 23.67 -13.59 -11.78
CA PHE A 37 24.65 -12.59 -11.36
C PHE A 37 25.71 -13.18 -10.44
N SER A 38 25.34 -14.09 -9.53
CA SER A 38 26.32 -14.77 -8.66
C SER A 38 27.28 -15.66 -9.46
N LEU A 39 26.78 -16.42 -10.45
CA LEU A 39 27.60 -17.25 -11.33
C LEU A 39 28.47 -16.39 -12.25
N SER A 40 27.94 -15.27 -12.75
CA SER A 40 28.70 -14.32 -13.58
C SER A 40 29.82 -13.64 -12.78
N ALA A 41 29.61 -13.37 -11.49
CA ALA A 41 30.65 -12.88 -10.60
C ALA A 41 31.76 -13.92 -10.40
N VAL A 42 31.39 -15.18 -10.15
CA VAL A 42 32.36 -16.29 -10.01
C VAL A 42 33.13 -16.53 -11.31
N ALA A 43 32.43 -16.52 -12.46
CA ALA A 43 33.04 -16.66 -13.77
C ALA A 43 33.99 -15.51 -14.09
N SER A 44 33.63 -14.27 -13.74
CA SER A 44 34.48 -13.09 -13.92
C SER A 44 35.74 -13.19 -13.07
N LEU A 45 35.61 -13.64 -11.81
CA LEU A 45 36.75 -13.85 -10.90
C LEU A 45 37.69 -14.95 -11.42
N ALA A 46 37.15 -16.03 -11.98
CA ALA A 46 37.92 -17.13 -12.54
C ALA A 46 38.49 -16.83 -13.94
N SER A 47 38.03 -15.77 -14.61
CA SER A 47 38.38 -15.50 -16.01
C SER A 47 39.88 -15.30 -16.27
N PRO A 48 40.68 -14.63 -15.40
CA PRO A 48 42.11 -14.49 -15.66
C PRO A 48 42.86 -15.83 -15.56
N TRP A 49 42.45 -16.69 -14.62
CA TRP A 49 43.03 -18.03 -14.46
C TRP A 49 42.69 -18.93 -15.65
N LEU A 50 41.42 -18.95 -16.08
CA LEU A 50 41.00 -19.69 -17.27
C LEU A 50 41.69 -19.20 -18.55
N ALA A 51 41.91 -17.90 -18.68
CA ALA A 51 42.58 -17.32 -19.85
C ALA A 51 44.06 -17.73 -19.93
N GLN A 52 44.76 -17.83 -18.79
CA GLN A 52 46.16 -18.27 -18.73
C GLN A 52 46.32 -19.73 -19.20
N GLU A 53 45.44 -20.63 -18.76
CA GLU A 53 45.55 -22.05 -19.12
C GLU A 53 45.06 -22.38 -20.53
N LEU A 54 44.08 -21.64 -21.04
CA LEU A 54 43.53 -21.89 -22.38
C LEU A 54 44.33 -21.20 -23.49
N PHE A 55 44.99 -20.08 -23.19
CA PHE A 55 45.75 -19.30 -24.18
C PHE A 55 47.18 -18.96 -23.70
N PRO A 56 48.03 -19.97 -23.48
CA PRO A 56 49.42 -19.75 -23.09
C PRO A 56 50.27 -19.32 -24.30
N SER A 57 50.23 -18.05 -24.74
CA SER A 57 51.37 -17.31 -25.38
C SER A 57 51.05 -15.96 -26.06
N ASP A 58 52.03 -15.05 -25.92
CA ASP A 58 52.49 -13.90 -26.73
C ASP A 58 51.63 -12.64 -26.98
N GLY A 59 50.39 -12.57 -26.50
CA GLY A 59 49.58 -11.35 -26.57
C GLY A 59 49.81 -10.40 -25.40
N SER A 60 50.34 -9.20 -25.64
CA SER A 60 50.60 -8.10 -24.69
C SER A 60 49.34 -7.49 -24.05
N ILE A 61 48.41 -8.31 -23.57
CA ILE A 61 47.36 -7.83 -22.67
C ILE A 61 48.04 -7.67 -21.32
N ASP A 62 48.30 -6.44 -20.91
CA ASP A 62 48.88 -6.13 -19.60
C ASP A 62 48.10 -6.92 -18.55
N ALA A 63 48.77 -7.83 -17.83
CA ALA A 63 48.13 -8.68 -16.83
C ALA A 63 47.30 -7.84 -15.84
N LEU A 64 47.82 -6.66 -15.49
CA LEU A 64 47.14 -5.66 -14.67
C LEU A 64 45.76 -5.27 -15.23
N SER A 65 45.64 -5.06 -16.55
CA SER A 65 44.37 -4.69 -17.20
C SER A 65 43.34 -5.82 -17.16
N SER A 66 43.79 -7.08 -17.31
CA SER A 66 42.93 -8.28 -17.26
C SER A 66 42.41 -8.51 -15.84
N TYR A 67 43.29 -8.44 -14.83
CA TYR A 67 42.89 -8.54 -13.43
C TYR A 67 42.00 -7.36 -13.00
N ALA A 68 42.27 -6.14 -13.48
CA ALA A 68 41.43 -4.98 -13.20
C ALA A 68 40.03 -5.12 -13.82
N ALA A 69 39.93 -5.61 -15.06
CA ALA A 69 38.66 -5.87 -15.73
C ALA A 69 37.87 -6.98 -15.01
N ALA A 70 38.52 -8.08 -14.63
CA ALA A 70 37.92 -9.16 -13.87
C ALA A 70 37.42 -8.69 -12.49
N ALA A 71 38.21 -7.89 -11.78
CA ALA A 71 37.82 -7.29 -10.50
C ALA A 71 36.61 -6.36 -10.66
N GLY A 72 36.61 -5.49 -11.68
CA GLY A 72 35.50 -4.60 -11.98
C GLY A 72 34.21 -5.35 -12.32
N ALA A 73 34.29 -6.36 -13.18
CA ALA A 73 33.15 -7.20 -13.55
C ALA A 73 32.61 -7.98 -12.33
N THR A 74 33.51 -8.55 -11.52
CA THR A 74 33.14 -9.28 -10.29
C THR A 74 32.43 -8.35 -9.29
N ALA A 75 32.95 -7.14 -9.08
CA ALA A 75 32.34 -6.15 -8.20
C ALA A 75 30.94 -5.75 -8.71
N LEU A 76 30.80 -5.47 -10.01
CA LEU A 76 29.51 -5.12 -10.62
C LEU A 76 28.47 -6.24 -10.46
N PHE A 77 28.81 -7.47 -10.83
CA PHE A 77 27.87 -8.59 -10.73
C PHE A 77 27.54 -8.95 -9.29
N SER A 78 28.51 -8.86 -8.37
CA SER A 78 28.27 -9.06 -6.93
C SER A 78 27.31 -8.00 -6.38
N PHE A 79 27.50 -6.73 -6.77
CA PHE A 79 26.60 -5.63 -6.39
C PHE A 79 25.18 -5.85 -6.92
N LEU A 80 25.03 -6.24 -8.19
CA LEU A 80 23.72 -6.54 -8.79
C LEU A 80 23.03 -7.72 -8.08
N ALA A 81 23.77 -8.79 -7.77
CA ALA A 81 23.26 -9.93 -7.02
C ALA A 81 22.81 -9.53 -5.61
N TYR A 82 23.59 -8.70 -4.92
CA TYR A 82 23.23 -8.17 -3.59
C TYR A 82 21.95 -7.33 -3.65
N ARG A 83 21.85 -6.41 -4.61
CA ARG A 83 20.66 -5.56 -4.80
C ARG A 83 19.40 -6.40 -5.04
N GLU A 84 19.49 -7.41 -5.90
CA GLU A 84 18.36 -8.30 -6.20
C GLU A 84 17.99 -9.16 -4.99
N LYS A 85 18.98 -9.70 -4.26
CA LYS A 85 18.77 -10.44 -3.02
C LYS A 85 18.08 -9.57 -1.95
N ALA A 86 18.48 -8.31 -1.80
CA ALA A 86 17.87 -7.37 -0.85
C ALA A 86 16.41 -7.05 -1.21
N SER A 87 16.14 -6.78 -2.50
CA SER A 87 14.80 -6.59 -3.07
C SER A 87 13.89 -7.79 -2.76
N ARG A 88 14.34 -9.00 -3.08
CA ARG A 88 13.60 -10.24 -2.81
C ARG A 88 13.37 -10.45 -1.32
N GLY A 89 14.39 -10.20 -0.48
CA GLY A 89 14.26 -10.30 0.96
C GLY A 89 13.19 -9.37 1.53
N ALA A 90 13.07 -8.14 1.00
CA ALA A 90 11.99 -7.23 1.37
C ALA A 90 10.60 -7.76 0.99
N LYS A 91 10.46 -8.37 -0.21
CA LYS A 91 9.21 -8.99 -0.66
C LYS A 91 8.83 -10.21 0.20
N LEU A 92 9.79 -11.07 0.52
CA LEU A 92 9.56 -12.24 1.37
C LEU A 92 9.13 -11.83 2.77
N ARG A 93 9.82 -10.89 3.41
CA ARG A 93 9.41 -10.37 4.73
C ARG A 93 8.01 -9.76 4.70
N ARG A 94 7.64 -9.09 3.61
CA ARG A 94 6.27 -8.60 3.43
C ARG A 94 5.26 -9.76 3.38
N LEU A 95 5.55 -10.81 2.60
CA LEU A 95 4.67 -11.97 2.48
C LEU A 95 4.55 -12.76 3.78
N GLU A 96 5.66 -12.91 4.51
CA GLU A 96 5.70 -13.54 5.83
C GLU A 96 4.80 -12.79 6.82
N ARG A 97 4.92 -11.45 6.89
CA ARG A 97 4.00 -10.62 7.69
C ARG A 97 2.55 -10.73 7.26
N GLU A 98 2.28 -10.79 5.94
CA GLU A 98 0.92 -11.01 5.41
C GLU A 98 0.37 -12.40 5.76
N PHE A 99 1.25 -13.39 5.94
CA PHE A 99 0.90 -14.74 6.36
C PHE A 99 0.65 -14.81 7.86
N GLU A 100 1.54 -14.27 8.68
CA GLU A 100 1.36 -14.14 10.14
C GLU A 100 0.02 -13.47 10.46
N LEU A 101 -0.30 -12.38 9.75
CA LEU A 101 -1.55 -11.64 9.93
C LEU A 101 -2.81 -12.49 9.67
N ALA A 102 -2.70 -13.56 8.86
CA ALA A 102 -3.85 -14.41 8.54
C ALA A 102 -4.37 -15.19 9.76
N ASP A 103 -3.48 -15.53 10.69
CA ASP A 103 -3.79 -16.34 11.87
C ASP A 103 -4.39 -15.50 13.02
N PHE A 104 -4.36 -14.17 12.90
CA PHE A 104 -4.92 -13.28 13.90
C PHE A 104 -6.43 -13.45 14.02
N THR A 105 -6.91 -13.38 15.26
CA THR A 105 -8.32 -13.56 15.59
C THR A 105 -8.99 -12.24 15.92
N VAL A 106 -10.22 -12.12 15.42
CA VAL A 106 -11.10 -10.97 15.64
C VAL A 106 -12.47 -11.46 16.07
N GLU A 107 -13.13 -10.66 16.90
CA GLU A 107 -14.46 -10.91 17.43
C GLU A 107 -15.46 -9.99 16.74
N GLN A 108 -16.44 -10.64 16.10
CA GLN A 108 -17.58 -9.94 15.54
C GLN A 108 -18.51 -9.49 16.68
N PRO A 109 -19.02 -8.25 16.67
CA PRO A 109 -20.02 -7.82 17.63
C PRO A 109 -21.30 -8.67 17.49
N PRO A 110 -22.09 -8.80 18.58
CA PRO A 110 -23.34 -9.53 18.53
C PRO A 110 -24.25 -8.92 17.46
N SER A 111 -24.83 -9.77 16.61
CA SER A 111 -25.80 -9.37 15.60
C SER A 111 -27.09 -10.16 15.79
N ALA A 112 -28.23 -9.58 15.41
CA ALA A 112 -29.54 -10.22 15.55
C ALA A 112 -29.61 -11.62 14.91
N LEU A 113 -28.81 -11.87 13.87
CA LEU A 113 -28.73 -13.14 13.15
C LEU A 113 -27.79 -14.17 13.81
N ALA A 114 -26.67 -13.73 14.40
CA ALA A 114 -25.66 -14.62 14.96
C ALA A 114 -25.82 -14.85 16.48
N GLY A 115 -26.68 -14.07 17.15
CA GLY A 115 -26.91 -14.15 18.60
C GLY A 115 -25.70 -13.65 19.39
N ARG A 116 -24.72 -14.53 19.64
CA ARG A 116 -23.47 -14.20 20.35
C ARG A 116 -22.40 -13.70 19.36
N GLY A 117 -21.51 -12.84 19.84
CA GLY A 117 -20.31 -12.47 19.09
C GLY A 117 -19.52 -13.71 18.71
N SER A 118 -19.14 -13.83 17.44
CA SER A 118 -18.39 -14.97 16.92
C SER A 118 -16.93 -14.57 16.74
N THR A 119 -16.01 -15.40 17.24
CA THR A 119 -14.59 -15.23 16.93
C THR A 119 -14.29 -15.89 15.59
N THR A 120 -13.57 -15.17 14.72
CA THR A 120 -13.12 -15.68 13.43
C THR A 120 -11.67 -15.24 13.18
N THR A 121 -10.92 -16.03 12.42
CA THR A 121 -9.56 -15.66 11.98
C THR A 121 -9.62 -14.75 10.76
N LEU A 122 -8.61 -13.91 10.55
CA LEU A 122 -8.51 -13.10 9.33
C LEU A 122 -8.46 -13.97 8.06
N LEU A 123 -7.87 -15.16 8.16
CA LEU A 123 -7.89 -16.16 7.08
C LEU A 123 -9.31 -16.54 6.66
N ALA A 124 -10.20 -16.78 7.62
CA ALA A 124 -11.59 -17.17 7.35
C ALA A 124 -12.47 -16.02 6.85
N LEU A 125 -12.01 -14.77 6.98
CA LEU A 125 -12.64 -13.57 6.42
C LEU A 125 -12.25 -13.28 4.97
N ARG A 126 -11.19 -13.94 4.45
CA ARG A 126 -10.81 -13.81 3.04
C ARG A 126 -12.00 -14.17 2.15
N ASP A 127 -12.17 -13.41 1.09
CA ASP A 127 -13.29 -13.48 0.15
C ASP A 127 -14.68 -13.18 0.73
N LYS A 128 -14.79 -12.80 2.01
CA LYS A 128 -16.06 -12.41 2.66
C LYS A 128 -16.08 -10.96 3.09
N ARG A 129 -15.00 -10.49 3.73
CA ARG A 129 -14.87 -9.14 4.27
C ARG A 129 -13.48 -8.58 4.01
N ARG A 130 -13.40 -7.27 3.89
CA ARG A 130 -12.15 -6.51 3.91
C ARG A 130 -11.94 -6.00 5.33
N VAL A 131 -10.69 -5.90 5.76
CA VAL A 131 -10.38 -5.54 7.14
C VAL A 131 -9.44 -4.35 7.13
N VAL A 132 -9.80 -3.30 7.88
CA VAL A 132 -8.91 -2.18 8.17
C VAL A 132 -8.60 -2.25 9.65
N VAL A 133 -7.33 -2.32 9.98
CA VAL A 133 -6.84 -2.34 11.36
C VAL A 133 -6.27 -0.97 11.66
N VAL A 134 -6.67 -0.39 12.79
CA VAL A 134 -6.14 0.88 13.30
C VAL A 134 -5.51 0.64 14.67
N TYR A 135 -4.37 1.27 14.91
CA TYR A 135 -3.54 1.09 16.09
C TYR A 135 -3.24 2.45 16.71
N GLY A 136 -3.34 2.59 18.02
CA GLY A 136 -3.00 3.84 18.70
C GLY A 136 -3.49 3.91 20.15
N SER A 137 -3.28 5.06 20.80
CA SER A 137 -3.86 5.36 22.11
C SER A 137 -5.40 5.39 22.04
N ALA A 138 -6.08 5.27 23.19
CA ALA A 138 -7.54 5.33 23.24
C ALA A 138 -8.10 6.63 22.65
N GLU A 139 -7.45 7.76 22.90
CA GLU A 139 -7.82 9.07 22.33
C GLU A 139 -7.70 9.07 20.82
N ARG A 140 -6.59 8.51 20.30
CA ARG A 140 -6.37 8.44 18.86
C ARG A 140 -7.36 7.50 18.19
N LEU A 141 -7.63 6.34 18.79
CA LEU A 141 -8.63 5.40 18.30
C LEU A 141 -10.03 6.00 18.29
N GLU A 142 -10.38 6.82 19.28
CA GLU A 142 -11.64 7.56 19.29
C GLU A 142 -11.74 8.52 18.10
N GLU A 143 -10.69 9.30 17.85
CA GLU A 143 -10.62 10.21 16.71
C GLU A 143 -10.72 9.46 15.37
N MET A 144 -9.97 8.36 15.22
CA MET A 144 -10.03 7.53 14.01
C MET A 144 -11.43 6.93 13.82
N THR A 145 -12.05 6.43 14.90
CA THR A 145 -13.40 5.85 14.86
C THR A 145 -14.45 6.91 14.51
N ARG A 146 -14.33 8.11 15.06
CA ARG A 146 -15.22 9.24 14.77
C ARG A 146 -15.11 9.69 13.31
N ALA A 147 -13.88 9.80 12.79
CA ALA A 147 -13.65 10.09 11.37
C ALA A 147 -14.20 8.97 10.47
N ALA A 148 -14.05 7.71 10.87
CA ALA A 148 -14.52 6.55 10.14
C ALA A 148 -16.07 6.44 10.14
N ALA A 149 -16.76 6.93 11.17
CA ALA A 149 -18.21 6.88 11.31
C ALA A 149 -18.94 7.58 10.15
N ILE A 150 -18.36 8.64 9.58
CA ILE A 150 -18.87 9.34 8.40
C ILE A 150 -18.98 8.38 7.20
N TYR A 151 -18.05 7.42 7.10
CA TYR A 151 -17.97 6.47 5.98
C TYR A 151 -18.68 5.14 6.24
N ARG A 152 -19.44 4.97 7.32
CA ARG A 152 -20.07 3.69 7.69
C ARG A 152 -20.82 3.00 6.55
N ARG A 153 -21.54 3.79 5.72
CA ARG A 153 -22.30 3.28 4.58
C ARG A 153 -21.37 2.65 3.55
N ARG A 154 -20.28 3.35 3.25
CA ARG A 154 -19.26 2.90 2.32
C ARG A 154 -18.54 1.68 2.86
N PHE A 155 -18.33 1.57 4.17
CA PHE A 155 -17.81 0.32 4.75
C PHE A 155 -18.76 -0.85 4.54
N THR A 156 -20.05 -0.70 4.83
CA THR A 156 -21.05 -1.75 4.59
C THR A 156 -21.10 -2.15 3.11
N GLN A 157 -21.09 -1.18 2.19
CA GLN A 157 -21.10 -1.41 0.73
C GLN A 157 -19.83 -2.10 0.23
N SER A 158 -18.67 -1.69 0.73
CA SER A 158 -17.36 -2.25 0.38
C SER A 158 -17.04 -3.52 1.17
N GLY A 159 -17.93 -3.97 2.06
CA GLY A 159 -17.74 -5.11 2.94
C GLY A 159 -16.53 -4.94 3.88
N VAL A 160 -16.22 -3.71 4.26
CA VAL A 160 -15.09 -3.34 5.13
C VAL A 160 -15.52 -3.42 6.59
N VAL A 161 -14.62 -3.93 7.41
CA VAL A 161 -14.72 -3.97 8.87
C VAL A 161 -13.54 -3.22 9.46
N LEU A 162 -13.78 -2.41 10.49
CA LEU A 162 -12.74 -1.71 11.24
C LEU A 162 -12.38 -2.50 12.51
N VAL A 163 -11.09 -2.70 12.78
CA VAL A 163 -10.57 -3.36 13.97
C VAL A 163 -9.62 -2.40 14.68
N PRO A 164 -10.02 -1.81 15.83
CA PRO A 164 -9.17 -0.95 16.63
C PRO A 164 -8.32 -1.78 17.60
N VAL A 165 -7.01 -1.54 17.60
CA VAL A 165 -6.03 -2.18 18.47
C VAL A 165 -5.44 -1.12 19.41
N PRO A 166 -5.68 -1.20 20.73
CA PRO A 166 -5.10 -0.26 21.67
C PRO A 166 -3.59 -0.47 21.81
N ALA A 167 -2.84 0.63 21.84
CA ALA A 167 -1.40 0.62 22.04
C ALA A 167 -1.00 0.28 23.49
N SER A 168 -1.87 0.56 24.47
CA SER A 168 -1.67 0.24 25.89
C SER A 168 -2.41 -1.04 26.29
N ASP A 169 -1.89 -1.74 27.30
CA ASP A 169 -2.56 -2.90 27.92
C ASP A 169 -3.89 -2.54 28.59
N VAL A 170 -4.06 -1.28 29.00
CA VAL A 170 -5.32 -0.77 29.53
C VAL A 170 -6.21 -0.42 28.34
N SER A 171 -7.15 -1.30 28.01
CA SER A 171 -8.23 -1.00 27.05
C SER A 171 -9.21 -0.03 27.72
N LYS A 172 -8.84 1.26 27.72
CA LYS A 172 -9.76 2.31 28.17
C LYS A 172 -10.92 2.36 27.16
N PRO A 173 -12.16 2.05 27.58
CA PRO A 173 -13.30 2.13 26.66
C PRO A 173 -13.47 3.58 26.21
N TRP A 174 -13.62 3.78 24.89
CA TRP A 174 -13.93 5.10 24.33
C TRP A 174 -15.40 5.15 23.88
N PRO A 175 -16.05 6.34 23.96
CA PRO A 175 -17.51 6.45 23.84
C PRO A 175 -18.09 5.95 22.51
N SER A 176 -17.39 6.22 21.40
CA SER A 176 -17.85 5.86 20.06
C SER A 176 -17.75 4.36 19.75
N ALA A 177 -17.01 3.59 20.54
CA ALA A 177 -16.81 2.15 20.30
C ALA A 177 -18.11 1.35 20.43
N ALA A 178 -18.92 1.62 21.46
CA ALA A 178 -20.12 0.85 21.75
C ALA A 178 -21.19 1.05 20.67
N ALA A 179 -21.42 2.29 20.23
CA ALA A 179 -22.35 2.61 19.15
C ALA A 179 -21.91 1.97 17.82
N ALA A 180 -20.63 2.08 17.47
CA ALA A 180 -20.07 1.50 16.25
C ALA A 180 -20.10 -0.05 16.24
N GLN A 181 -19.97 -0.68 17.41
CA GLN A 181 -20.12 -2.14 17.57
C GLN A 181 -21.56 -2.58 17.41
N ALA A 182 -22.52 -1.84 17.97
CA ALA A 182 -23.95 -2.12 17.80
C ALA A 182 -24.38 -2.02 16.32
N GLU A 183 -23.77 -1.10 15.56
CA GLU A 183 -23.97 -1.00 14.10
C GLU A 183 -23.25 -2.10 13.29
N GLY A 184 -22.37 -2.89 13.92
CA GLY A 184 -21.78 -4.10 13.32
C GLY A 184 -20.55 -3.91 12.42
N TRP A 185 -20.09 -2.68 12.20
CA TRP A 185 -18.93 -2.37 11.35
C TRP A 185 -17.61 -2.25 12.13
N LEU A 186 -17.65 -2.08 13.45
CA LEU A 186 -16.49 -2.08 14.34
C LEU A 186 -16.38 -3.42 15.06
N TRP A 187 -15.29 -4.14 14.85
CA TRP A 187 -15.00 -5.44 15.47
C TRP A 187 -13.88 -5.31 16.49
N LYS A 188 -13.74 -6.28 17.39
CA LYS A 188 -12.68 -6.26 18.41
C LYS A 188 -11.57 -7.24 18.08
N PRO A 189 -10.30 -6.91 18.34
CA PRO A 189 -9.25 -7.93 18.43
C PRO A 189 -9.55 -8.88 19.60
N ARG A 190 -9.35 -10.19 19.42
CA ARG A 190 -9.47 -11.16 20.54
C ARG A 190 -8.22 -11.20 21.40
N ASP A 191 -7.07 -11.25 20.75
CA ASP A 191 -5.75 -11.26 21.39
C ASP A 191 -5.06 -9.92 21.16
N GLU A 192 -5.41 -8.92 21.97
CA GLU A 192 -4.84 -7.58 21.87
C GLU A 192 -3.31 -7.57 22.02
N ALA A 193 -2.74 -8.49 22.82
CA ALA A 193 -1.30 -8.56 23.06
C ALA A 193 -0.55 -8.96 21.78
N ALA A 194 -0.97 -10.04 21.12
CA ALA A 194 -0.39 -10.45 19.84
C ALA A 194 -0.49 -9.33 18.80
N TRP A 195 -1.63 -8.62 18.76
CA TRP A 195 -1.81 -7.48 17.85
C TRP A 195 -0.85 -6.33 18.16
N ARG A 196 -0.64 -5.99 19.44
CA ARG A 196 0.34 -4.98 19.86
C ARG A 196 1.76 -5.38 19.49
N ASP A 197 2.14 -6.63 19.73
CA ASP A 197 3.47 -7.15 19.42
C ASP A 197 3.74 -7.10 17.92
N TYR A 198 2.73 -7.44 17.10
CA TYR A 198 2.82 -7.33 15.64
C TYR A 198 3.05 -5.88 15.19
N PHE A 199 2.26 -4.91 15.68
CA PHE A 199 2.46 -3.50 15.32
C PHE A 199 3.80 -2.96 15.82
N THR A 200 4.21 -3.33 17.04
CA THR A 200 5.50 -2.94 17.61
C THR A 200 6.66 -3.50 16.78
N SER A 201 6.60 -4.77 16.39
CA SER A 201 7.58 -5.41 15.49
C SER A 201 7.59 -4.74 14.11
N LEU A 202 6.42 -4.46 13.54
CA LEU A 202 6.28 -3.86 12.21
C LEU A 202 6.88 -2.44 12.14
N LEU A 203 6.82 -1.71 13.26
CA LEU A 203 7.20 -0.30 13.38
C LEU A 203 8.55 -0.11 14.07
N SER A 204 9.13 -1.20 14.61
CA SER A 204 10.48 -1.21 15.17
C SER A 204 11.51 -0.64 14.18
N GLY A 205 12.30 0.32 14.66
CA GLY A 205 13.30 1.03 13.85
C GLY A 205 12.77 2.06 12.85
N ARG A 206 11.46 2.32 12.81
CA ARG A 206 10.86 3.39 11.97
C ARG A 206 10.31 4.55 12.80
N VAL A 207 9.75 4.25 13.97
CA VAL A 207 9.14 5.22 14.88
C VAL A 207 9.37 4.75 16.32
N ASP A 208 9.63 5.69 17.22
CA ASP A 208 9.69 5.39 18.65
C ASP A 208 8.32 4.89 19.15
N SER A 209 8.29 3.83 19.96
CA SER A 209 7.06 3.19 20.44
C SER A 209 6.12 4.17 21.19
N VAL A 210 6.69 5.15 21.90
CA VAL A 210 5.93 6.20 22.59
C VAL A 210 5.26 7.17 21.61
N ALA A 211 5.98 7.57 20.56
CA ALA A 211 5.43 8.41 19.48
C ALA A 211 4.39 7.67 18.63
N LEU A 212 4.45 6.33 18.62
CA LEU A 212 3.51 5.48 17.91
C LEU A 212 2.13 5.46 18.56
N GLY A 213 2.08 5.44 19.90
CA GLY A 213 0.82 5.53 20.64
C GLY A 213 0.08 6.84 20.36
N SER A 214 0.80 7.95 20.23
CA SER A 214 0.21 9.28 19.96
C SER A 214 -0.09 9.54 18.47
N SER A 215 0.79 9.12 17.56
CA SER A 215 0.58 9.31 16.12
C SER A 215 -0.52 8.39 15.57
N GLY A 216 -0.54 7.14 16.05
CA GLY A 216 -1.36 6.06 15.52
C GLY A 216 -0.82 5.48 14.22
N ALA A 217 -1.27 4.28 13.87
CA ALA A 217 -0.92 3.58 12.65
C ALA A 217 -2.13 2.85 12.10
N TRP A 218 -2.11 2.52 10.82
CA TRP A 218 -3.20 1.76 10.19
C TRP A 218 -2.69 0.83 9.10
N LEU A 219 -3.45 -0.23 8.88
CA LEU A 219 -3.21 -1.27 7.89
C LEU A 219 -4.53 -1.68 7.26
N ALA A 220 -4.62 -1.61 5.93
CA ALA A 220 -5.78 -2.03 5.17
C ALA A 220 -5.50 -3.33 4.42
N LEU A 221 -6.43 -4.28 4.55
CA LEU A 221 -6.43 -5.56 3.88
C LEU A 221 -7.52 -5.60 2.81
N SER A 222 -7.11 -6.04 1.62
CA SER A 222 -8.01 -6.34 0.50
C SER A 222 -8.94 -7.52 0.82
N LEU A 223 -9.92 -7.75 -0.06
CA LEU A 223 -10.84 -8.89 0.06
C LEU A 223 -10.11 -10.24 0.07
N LYS A 224 -8.96 -10.34 -0.62
CA LYS A 224 -8.10 -11.52 -0.63
C LYS A 224 -7.23 -11.66 0.63
N GLY A 225 -7.36 -10.74 1.59
CA GLY A 225 -6.55 -10.70 2.81
C GLY A 225 -5.11 -10.22 2.61
N ARG A 226 -4.79 -9.59 1.48
CA ARG A 226 -3.48 -8.99 1.20
C ARG A 226 -3.44 -7.54 1.63
N SER A 227 -2.29 -7.06 2.11
CA SER A 227 -2.09 -5.64 2.41
C SER A 227 -2.24 -4.78 1.15
N CYS A 228 -3.20 -3.86 1.16
CA CYS A 228 -3.45 -2.92 0.06
C CYS A 228 -3.08 -1.47 0.39
N GLY A 229 -2.83 -1.17 1.67
CA GLY A 229 -2.35 0.13 2.14
C GLY A 229 -1.95 0.07 3.61
N SER A 230 -1.03 0.94 4.00
CA SER A 230 -0.62 1.12 5.40
C SER A 230 -0.05 2.52 5.58
N GLY A 231 -0.17 3.09 6.76
CA GLY A 231 0.38 4.40 7.06
C GLY A 231 0.43 4.72 8.55
N LEU A 232 1.05 5.85 8.87
CA LEU A 232 1.02 6.47 10.19
C LEU A 232 -0.08 7.54 10.20
N GLY A 233 -0.61 7.85 11.38
CA GLY A 233 -1.66 8.86 11.52
C GLY A 233 -3.07 8.34 11.21
N LEU A 234 -3.94 9.27 10.83
CA LEU A 234 -5.31 8.96 10.42
C LEU A 234 -5.32 8.26 9.05
N PRO A 235 -6.15 7.23 8.86
CA PRO A 235 -6.37 6.65 7.55
C PRO A 235 -6.98 7.70 6.59
N PRO A 236 -6.43 7.87 5.38
CA PRO A 236 -7.03 8.72 4.36
C PRO A 236 -8.24 8.01 3.75
N TRP A 237 -9.38 8.06 4.45
CA TRP A 237 -10.58 7.28 4.12
C TRP A 237 -11.07 7.45 2.68
N ASP A 238 -11.03 8.68 2.15
CA ASP A 238 -11.44 8.99 0.78
C ASP A 238 -10.59 8.26 -0.27
N GLU A 239 -9.26 8.32 -0.14
CA GLU A 239 -8.34 7.64 -1.04
C GLU A 239 -8.45 6.12 -0.89
N LEU A 240 -8.54 5.65 0.36
CA LEU A 240 -8.60 4.23 0.67
C LEU A 240 -9.87 3.59 0.06
N LEU A 241 -11.03 4.21 0.26
CA LEU A 241 -12.33 3.74 -0.24
C LEU A 241 -12.50 3.98 -1.74
N GLY A 242 -11.93 5.06 -2.27
CA GLY A 242 -11.99 5.38 -3.69
C GLY A 242 -11.11 4.48 -4.55
N THR A 243 -9.93 4.07 -4.05
CA THR A 243 -8.93 3.37 -4.88
C THR A 243 -8.67 1.92 -4.46
N LYS A 244 -8.55 1.65 -3.15
CA LYS A 244 -8.10 0.34 -2.65
C LYS A 244 -9.23 -0.56 -2.17
N LEU A 245 -10.37 0.01 -1.78
CA LEU A 245 -11.52 -0.69 -1.21
C LEU A 245 -12.81 -0.39 -1.99
N PRO A 246 -12.90 -0.78 -3.27
CA PRO A 246 -14.03 -0.45 -4.13
C PRO A 246 -15.34 -1.10 -3.67
N PRO A 247 -16.52 -0.48 -3.89
CA PRO A 247 -17.79 -1.02 -3.43
C PRO A 247 -18.06 -2.43 -3.99
N LEU A 248 -18.56 -3.34 -3.15
CA LEU A 248 -18.98 -4.69 -3.56
C LEU A 248 -20.46 -4.71 -3.95
N ARG A 249 -21.27 -3.92 -3.26
CA ARG A 249 -22.69 -3.71 -3.56
C ARG A 249 -22.88 -2.39 -4.27
N ARG A 250 -23.83 -2.34 -5.21
CA ARG A 250 -24.29 -1.07 -5.78
C ARG A 250 -25.00 -0.26 -4.69
N LEU A 251 -24.89 1.07 -4.76
CA LEU A 251 -25.66 1.98 -3.91
C LEU A 251 -27.15 1.72 -4.17
N SER A 252 -27.89 1.30 -3.15
CA SER A 252 -29.35 1.27 -3.19
C SER A 252 -29.88 2.64 -2.74
N ALA A 253 -30.87 3.18 -3.46
CA ALA A 253 -31.51 4.45 -3.14
C ALA A 253 -32.32 4.41 -1.83
N ASP A 254 -32.64 3.21 -1.33
CA ASP A 254 -33.59 3.01 -0.23
C ASP A 254 -33.01 3.22 1.18
N GLU A 255 -31.73 3.54 1.35
CA GLU A 255 -31.10 3.72 2.68
C GLU A 255 -31.02 5.20 3.12
N ALA A 256 -31.96 5.60 4.00
CA ALA A 256 -32.08 6.95 4.56
C ALA A 256 -30.79 7.44 5.24
N ALA A 257 -30.33 8.65 4.88
CA ALA A 257 -29.17 9.34 5.45
C ALA A 257 -29.20 9.42 6.98
N VAL A 258 -28.05 9.33 7.65
CA VAL A 258 -28.01 9.48 9.11
C VAL A 258 -27.60 10.90 9.45
N CYS A 259 -28.50 11.61 10.12
CA CYS A 259 -28.30 12.96 10.62
C CYS A 259 -27.77 12.87 12.05
N THR A 260 -26.58 13.39 12.31
CA THR A 260 -26.05 13.52 13.68
C THR A 260 -26.46 14.85 14.32
N SER A 261 -26.86 15.83 13.51
CA SER A 261 -27.33 17.14 13.94
C SER A 261 -28.49 17.64 13.07
N ALA A 262 -29.20 18.67 13.55
CA ALA A 262 -30.25 19.35 12.78
C ALA A 262 -29.68 20.03 11.52
N ALA A 263 -28.43 20.48 11.56
CA ALA A 263 -27.73 21.03 10.40
C ALA A 263 -27.51 19.95 9.33
N ASP A 264 -27.08 18.75 9.73
CA ASP A 264 -26.90 17.63 8.80
C ASP A 264 -28.22 17.26 8.11
N ALA A 265 -29.33 17.29 8.85
CA ALA A 265 -30.65 17.00 8.30
C ALA A 265 -31.07 18.03 7.24
N ALA A 266 -30.79 19.32 7.45
CA ALA A 266 -31.05 20.36 6.46
C ALA A 266 -30.20 20.15 5.20
N VAL A 267 -28.90 19.88 5.36
CA VAL A 267 -28.00 19.60 4.23
C VAL A 267 -28.48 18.38 3.44
N LEU A 268 -28.88 17.31 4.11
CA LEU A 268 -29.37 16.09 3.46
C LEU A 268 -30.69 16.32 2.73
N ALA A 269 -31.57 17.19 3.26
CA ALA A 269 -32.79 17.58 2.58
C ALA A 269 -32.50 18.38 1.29
N GLU A 270 -31.57 19.32 1.32
CA GLU A 270 -31.15 20.07 0.11
C GLU A 270 -30.44 19.17 -0.90
N GLN A 271 -29.58 18.26 -0.44
CA GLN A 271 -28.95 17.26 -1.31
C GLN A 271 -29.98 16.35 -1.99
N ALA A 272 -31.02 15.92 -1.27
CA ALA A 272 -32.09 15.12 -1.85
C ALA A 272 -32.82 15.87 -2.98
N LYS A 273 -33.10 17.17 -2.80
CA LYS A 273 -33.68 18.03 -3.85
C LYS A 273 -32.76 18.14 -5.06
N LEU A 274 -31.45 18.30 -4.85
CA LEU A 274 -30.47 18.35 -5.93
C LEU A 274 -30.42 17.04 -6.72
N TYR A 275 -30.38 15.89 -6.04
CA TYR A 275 -30.37 14.59 -6.71
C TYR A 275 -31.67 14.32 -7.47
N ASP A 276 -32.82 14.72 -6.93
CA ASP A 276 -34.10 14.60 -7.62
C ASP A 276 -34.12 15.47 -8.89
N ALA A 277 -33.67 16.73 -8.81
CA ALA A 277 -33.54 17.62 -9.97
C ALA A 277 -32.59 17.06 -11.05
N LEU A 278 -31.42 16.54 -10.66
CA LEU A 278 -30.48 15.90 -11.57
C LEU A 278 -31.05 14.64 -12.22
N SER A 279 -31.78 13.82 -11.45
CA SER A 279 -32.39 12.58 -11.98
C SER A 279 -33.46 12.86 -13.03
N ARG A 280 -34.15 14.00 -12.91
CA ARG A 280 -35.16 14.48 -13.87
C ARG A 280 -34.56 15.34 -14.98
N ASN A 281 -33.25 15.60 -14.94
CA ASN A 281 -32.55 16.50 -15.85
C ASN A 281 -33.16 17.92 -15.89
N ASP A 282 -33.61 18.42 -14.74
CA ASP A 282 -34.22 19.75 -14.59
C ASP A 282 -33.16 20.81 -14.22
N ALA A 283 -32.67 21.52 -15.24
CA ALA A 283 -31.61 22.51 -15.09
C ALA A 283 -32.04 23.74 -14.26
N GLU A 284 -33.30 24.14 -14.30
CA GLU A 284 -33.79 25.31 -13.53
C GLU A 284 -33.89 24.99 -12.04
N ALA A 285 -34.34 23.78 -11.70
CA ALA A 285 -34.38 23.33 -10.30
C ALA A 285 -32.97 23.21 -9.72
N VAL A 286 -32.00 22.72 -10.50
CA VAL A 286 -30.59 22.70 -10.11
C VAL A 286 -30.10 24.13 -9.86
N GLN A 287 -30.36 25.07 -10.77
CA GLN A 287 -29.88 26.45 -10.63
C GLN A 287 -30.46 27.19 -9.42
N LYS A 288 -31.71 26.90 -9.02
CA LYS A 288 -32.35 27.50 -7.83
C LYS A 288 -31.77 27.01 -6.50
N LEU A 289 -31.09 25.86 -6.50
CA LEU A 289 -30.48 25.29 -5.30
C LEU A 289 -29.11 25.90 -4.99
N PHE A 290 -28.50 26.61 -5.94
CA PHE A 290 -27.22 27.29 -5.74
C PHE A 290 -27.46 28.78 -5.47
N LEU A 291 -26.90 29.28 -4.36
CA LEU A 291 -26.83 30.71 -4.12
C LEU A 291 -25.65 31.29 -4.93
N PRO A 292 -25.81 32.46 -5.56
CA PRO A 292 -24.73 33.08 -6.34
C PRO A 292 -23.47 33.40 -5.51
N GLU A 293 -23.60 33.53 -4.18
CA GLU A 293 -22.46 33.74 -3.27
C GLU A 293 -21.61 32.45 -3.08
N ASP A 294 -22.23 31.26 -3.13
CA ASP A 294 -21.53 29.98 -3.00
C ASP A 294 -20.67 29.68 -4.24
N ASP A 295 -21.12 30.11 -5.42
CA ASP A 295 -20.36 30.00 -6.67
C ASP A 295 -19.07 30.84 -6.64
N GLU A 296 -19.08 32.02 -6.01
CA GLU A 296 -17.89 32.85 -5.85
C GLU A 296 -16.89 32.28 -4.83
N GLU A 297 -17.38 31.63 -3.78
CA GLU A 297 -16.52 30.95 -2.79
C GLU A 297 -15.89 29.69 -3.40
N VAL A 298 -16.68 28.86 -4.08
CA VAL A 298 -16.17 27.67 -4.80
C VAL A 298 -15.22 28.09 -5.92
N ALA A 299 -15.49 29.17 -6.66
CA ALA A 299 -14.59 29.72 -7.68
C ALA A 299 -13.28 30.24 -7.06
N ARG A 300 -13.33 30.97 -5.93
CA ARG A 300 -12.12 31.38 -5.18
C ARG A 300 -11.31 30.19 -4.69
N ASN A 301 -11.97 29.20 -4.09
CA ASN A 301 -11.33 28.03 -3.51
C ASN A 301 -10.78 27.10 -4.57
N THR A 302 -11.45 26.94 -5.72
CA THR A 302 -10.90 26.21 -6.87
C THR A 302 -9.71 26.95 -7.47
N GLN A 303 -9.75 28.28 -7.61
CA GLN A 303 -8.59 29.07 -8.07
C GLN A 303 -7.39 28.97 -7.10
N GLN A 304 -7.63 29.00 -5.79
CA GLN A 304 -6.57 28.86 -4.77
C GLN A 304 -6.04 27.41 -4.67
N ALA A 305 -6.91 26.40 -4.79
CA ALA A 305 -6.54 24.99 -4.68
C ALA A 305 -5.90 24.42 -5.96
N THR A 306 -6.29 24.89 -7.14
CA THR A 306 -5.73 24.39 -8.42
C THR A 306 -4.34 24.92 -8.69
N TRP A 307 -4.00 26.17 -8.31
CA TRP A 307 -2.67 26.72 -8.60
C TRP A 307 -1.62 26.35 -7.54
N ALA A 308 -1.93 26.41 -6.24
CA ALA A 308 -0.96 26.13 -5.18
C ALA A 308 -0.58 24.64 -5.06
N ARG A 309 -1.44 23.73 -5.52
CA ARG A 309 -1.22 22.27 -5.49
C ARG A 309 -0.56 21.77 -6.77
N TRP A 310 -0.88 22.34 -7.94
CA TRP A 310 -0.20 22.03 -9.21
C TRP A 310 1.18 22.69 -9.34
N ALA A 311 1.38 23.90 -8.80
CA ALA A 311 2.71 24.53 -8.77
C ALA A 311 3.72 23.72 -7.93
N ARG A 312 3.26 23.06 -6.85
CA ARG A 312 4.08 22.13 -6.06
C ARG A 312 4.36 20.80 -6.78
N CYS A 313 3.47 20.32 -7.65
CA CYS A 313 3.73 19.14 -8.47
C CYS A 313 4.62 19.42 -9.70
N ARG A 314 4.70 20.66 -10.20
CA ARG A 314 5.53 21.00 -11.37
C ARG A 314 7.03 21.08 -11.05
N VAL A 315 7.41 21.30 -9.79
CA VAL A 315 8.83 21.35 -9.37
C VAL A 315 9.47 19.94 -9.27
N LEU A 316 8.68 18.86 -9.23
CA LEU A 316 9.20 17.48 -9.14
C LEU A 316 9.32 16.74 -10.48
N LEU A 317 8.97 17.36 -11.61
CA LEU A 317 8.99 16.74 -12.94
C LEU A 317 10.02 17.34 -13.91
N GLN A 318 10.95 18.16 -13.42
CA GLN A 318 12.11 18.63 -14.19
C GLN A 318 13.41 18.30 -13.44
N SER A 319 13.78 17.02 -13.42
CA SER A 319 15.18 16.62 -13.37
C SER A 319 15.47 15.82 -14.65
N PRO A 320 16.48 16.23 -15.45
CA PRO A 320 16.86 15.49 -16.64
C PRO A 320 17.46 14.13 -16.26
N ILE A 321 17.12 13.11 -17.06
CA ILE A 321 17.92 11.89 -17.25
C ILE A 321 19.17 12.29 -18.05
#